data_AF-A0A9D8F8G5-F1
#
_entry.id   AF-A0A9D8F8G5-F1
#
_cell.length_a   1.000
_cell.length_b   1.000
_cell.length_c   1.000
_cell.angle_alpha   90.00
_cell.angle_beta   90.00
_cell.angle_gamma   90.00
#
_symmetry.space_group_name_H-M   'P 1'
#
loop_
_entity.id
_entity.type
_entity.pdbx_description
1 polymer ?
#
loop_
_entity_poly.entity_id
_entity_poly.type
_entity_poly.pdbx_seq_one_letter_code
_entity_poly.pdbx_strand_id
1 'polypeptide(L)' 'MRLGALCHISPEHFREHFNEAAVGTVADGAELEILFNPNPNDAKAQDILLDSVDVEE' A
#
# COMPACT_ATOMS: atom_id res chain seq x y z
N MET A 1 -4.80 -0.12 0.18
CA MET A 1 -3.66 -0.55 1.04
C MET A 1 -3.69 0.18 2.37
N ARG A 2 -3.20 -0.45 3.46
CA ARG A 2 -3.02 0.18 4.78
C ARG A 2 -1.60 0.02 5.28
N LEU A 3 -0.95 1.12 5.66
CA LEU A 3 0.43 1.15 6.16
C LEU A 3 0.44 1.54 7.65
N GLY A 4 1.15 0.77 8.47
CA GLY A 4 1.37 1.08 9.88
C GLY A 4 2.52 2.07 10.11
N ALA A 5 2.48 2.77 11.25
CA ALA A 5 3.45 3.79 11.63
C ALA A 5 4.93 3.36 11.63
N LEU A 6 5.19 2.05 11.76
CA LEU A 6 6.49 1.42 11.92
C LEU A 6 6.80 0.40 10.79
N CYS A 7 6.05 0.43 9.67
CA CYS A 7 6.24 -0.50 8.55
C CYS A 7 7.49 -0.22 7.68
N HIS A 8 8.38 0.67 8.13
CA HIS A 8 9.66 1.03 7.50
C HIS A 8 9.58 1.57 6.06
N ILE A 9 8.40 1.97 5.58
CA ILE A 9 8.25 2.62 4.28
C ILE A 9 7.20 3.74 4.34
N SER A 10 7.50 4.86 3.69
CA SER A 10 6.55 5.95 3.55
C SER A 10 5.50 5.62 2.47
N PRO A 11 4.27 6.15 2.59
CA PRO A 11 3.24 5.98 1.55
C PRO A 11 3.69 6.39 0.15
N GLU A 12 4.48 7.45 0.04
CA GLU A 12 5.02 7.95 -1.24
C GLU A 12 5.98 6.93 -1.88
N HIS A 13 6.99 6.47 -1.12
CA HIS A 13 7.93 5.45 -1.60
C HIS A 13 7.25 4.11 -1.92
N PHE A 14 6.25 3.71 -1.13
CA PHE A 14 5.47 2.50 -1.43
C PHE A 14 4.75 2.63 -2.78
N ARG A 15 4.17 3.80 -3.08
CA ARG A 15 3.51 4.06 -4.36
C ARG A 15 4.48 4.00 -5.54
N GLU A 16 5.69 4.56 -5.40
CA GLU A 16 6.70 4.47 -6.46
C GLU A 16 7.05 3.00 -6.75
N HIS A 17 7.37 2.22 -5.73
CA HIS A 17 7.68 0.80 -5.90
C HIS A 17 6.51 -0.02 -6.45
N PHE A 18 5.27 0.29 -6.03
CA PHE A 18 4.08 -0.36 -6.59
C PHE A 18 3.97 -0.07 -8.09
N ASN A 19 4.10 1.19 -8.51
CA ASN A 19 4.01 1.57 -9.91
C ASN A 19 5.11 0.90 -10.75
N GLU A 20 6.35 0.88 -10.25
CA GLU A 20 7.48 0.22 -10.93
C GLU A 20 7.25 -1.30 -11.08
N ALA A 21 6.78 -1.96 -10.02
CA ALA A 21 6.54 -3.40 -10.01
C ALA A 21 5.28 -3.81 -10.78
N ALA A 22 4.31 -2.91 -10.93
CA ALA A 22 3.08 -3.15 -11.67
C ALA A 22 3.31 -3.16 -13.19
N VAL A 23 4.41 -2.58 -13.68
CA VAL A 23 4.66 -2.44 -15.11
C VAL A 23 4.62 -3.79 -15.83
N GLY A 24 3.77 -3.90 -16.85
CA GLY A 24 3.61 -5.11 -17.65
C GLY A 24 2.87 -6.26 -16.96
N THR A 25 2.23 -5.99 -15.82
CA THR A 25 1.33 -6.93 -15.12
C THR A 25 -0.15 -6.56 -15.36
N VAL A 26 -1.07 -7.36 -14.84
CA VAL A 26 -2.52 -7.01 -14.84
C VAL A 26 -2.85 -5.80 -13.97
N ALA A 27 -1.93 -5.38 -13.09
CA ALA A 27 -2.08 -4.21 -12.24
C ALA A 27 -1.43 -2.94 -12.83
N ASP A 28 -0.88 -3.02 -14.05
CA ASP A 28 -0.33 -1.86 -14.75
C ASP A 28 -1.43 -0.79 -14.92
N GLY A 29 -1.17 0.41 -14.41
CA GLY A 29 -2.13 1.51 -14.43
C GLY A 29 -3.26 1.41 -13.39
N ALA A 30 -3.24 0.42 -12.49
CA ALA A 30 -4.24 0.30 -11.42
C ALA A 30 -4.17 1.49 -10.45
N GLU A 31 -5.33 1.93 -9.97
CA GLU A 31 -5.40 2.97 -8.94
C GLU A 31 -4.96 2.41 -7.58
N LEU A 32 -4.03 3.11 -6.92
CA LEU A 32 -3.53 2.73 -5.60
C LEU A 32 -3.96 3.71 -4.52
N GLU A 33 -4.92 3.31 -3.69
CA GLU A 33 -5.27 4.02 -2.46
C GLU A 33 -4.42 3.51 -1.28
N ILE A 34 -3.84 4.44 -0.51
CA ILE A 34 -3.03 4.15 0.67
C ILE A 34 -3.58 4.90 1.87
N LEU A 35 -3.93 4.16 2.92
CA LEU A 35 -4.30 4.68 4.23
C LEU A 35 -3.14 4.48 5.21
N PHE A 36 -2.55 5.57 5.70
CA PHE A 36 -1.51 5.52 6.71
C PHE A 36 -2.09 5.65 8.12
N ASN A 37 -1.76 4.71 9.01
CA ASN A 37 -2.09 4.80 10.42
C ASN A 37 -0.85 5.26 11.22
N PRO A 38 -0.82 6.50 11.73
CA PRO A 38 0.33 7.05 12.44
C PRO A 38 0.46 6.57 13.89
N ASN A 39 -0.42 5.69 14.39
CA ASN A 39 -0.33 5.20 15.76
C ASN A 39 0.75 4.12 15.92
N PRO A 40 1.86 4.39 16.65
CA PRO A 40 2.93 3.40 16.84
C PRO A 40 2.54 2.26 17.80
N ASN A 41 1.49 2.42 18.60
CA ASN A 41 0.99 1.39 19.53
C ASN A 41 -0.10 0.52 18.91
N ASP A 42 -0.44 0.74 17.64
CA ASP A 42 -1.41 -0.09 16.94
C ASP A 42 -0.87 -1.52 16.82
N ALA A 43 -1.73 -2.52 16.99
CA ALA A 43 -1.35 -3.93 16.84
C ALA A 43 -0.80 -4.24 15.42
N LYS A 44 -1.11 -3.38 14.45
CA LYS A 44 -0.69 -3.43 13.05
C LYS A 44 0.33 -2.35 12.69
N ALA A 45 0.96 -1.71 13.68
CA ALA A 45 1.91 -0.62 13.43
C ALA A 45 3.09 -1.03 12.53
N GLN A 46 3.51 -2.29 12.52
CA GLN A 46 4.61 -2.78 11.68
C GLN A 46 4.16 -3.36 10.34
N ASP A 47 2.85 -3.50 10.12
CA ASP A 47 2.31 -4.24 8.98
C ASP A 47 2.06 -3.31 7.77
N ILE A 48 2.17 -3.90 6.57
CA ILE A 48 1.62 -3.38 5.32
C ILE A 48 0.51 -4.33 4.89
N LEU A 49 -0.73 -3.86 4.88
CA LEU A 49 -1.90 -4.70 4.66
C LEU A 49 -2.57 -4.36 3.33
N LEU A 50 -2.85 -5.39 2.54
CA LEU A 50 -3.82 -5.31 1.45
C LEU A 50 -5.22 -5.35 2.06
N ASP A 51 -5.88 -4.20 2.07
CA ASP A 51 -7.19 -4.02 2.69
C ASP A 51 -8.31 -4.55 1.78
N SER A 52 -8.29 -4.14 0.51
CA SER A 52 -9.27 -4.51 -0.51
C SER A 52 -8.63 -4.48 -1.90
N VAL A 53 -9.22 -5.20 -2.86
CA VAL A 53 -8.92 -5.14 -4.29
C VAL A 53 -10.24 -5.02 -5.03
N ASP A 54 -10.34 -4.05 -5.92
CA ASP A 54 -11.50 -3.88 -6.81
C ASP A 54 -11.11 -4.29 -8.23
N VAL A 55 -12.02 -4.96 -8.94
CA VAL A 55 -11.81 -5.45 -10.30
C VAL A 55 -13.00 -5.06 -11.16
N GLU A 56 -12.72 -4.51 -12.34
CA GLU A 56 -13.75 -4.23 -13.34
C GLU A 56 -14.36 -5.56 -13.85
N GLU A 57 -15.66 -5.54 -14.16
CA GLU A 57 -16.45 -6.73 -14.55
C GLU A 57 -16.16 -7.21 -15.98
#